data_AF-A0A150WSI6-F1
#
_entry.id   AF-A0A150WSI6-F1
#
_cell.length_a   1.000
_cell.length_b   1.000
_cell.length_c   1.000
_cell.angle_alpha   90.00
_cell.angle_beta   90.00
_cell.angle_gamma   90.00
#
_symmetry.space_group_name_H-M   'P 1'
#
loop_
_entity.id
_entity.type
_entity.pdbx_description
1 polymer ?
#
loop_
_entity_poly.entity_id
_entity_poly.type
_entity_poly.pdbx_seq_one_letter_code
_entity_poly.pdbx_strand_id
1 'polypeptide(L)'
;MIENQAPRWTKENIRSLRLRLGWSKSELAYRLHCSPAQVDQWENQSSSAMDPNISSALEIILRQAEACSEEVHFTPAAENQCDKKALEQIDFSLVKAELE
;
A
#
# COMPACT_ATOMS: atom_id res chain seq x y z
N MET A 1 -20.71 25.35 -4.82
CA MET A 1 -21.44 24.14 -4.38
C MET A 1 -20.42 23.28 -3.66
N ILE A 2 -20.56 23.11 -2.34
CA ILE A 2 -19.63 22.27 -1.57
C ILE A 2 -20.13 20.84 -1.78
N GLU A 3 -19.42 20.08 -2.62
CA GLU A 3 -19.69 18.66 -2.78
C GLU A 3 -19.54 17.99 -1.41
N ASN A 4 -20.63 17.40 -0.96
CA ASN A 4 -20.71 16.61 0.26
C ASN A 4 -19.92 15.32 0.01
N GLN A 5 -18.59 15.40 0.10
CA GLN A 5 -17.71 14.25 -0.08
C GLN A 5 -17.95 13.30 1.10
N ALA A 6 -18.49 12.12 0.79
CA ALA A 6 -18.53 11.00 1.72
C ALA A 6 -17.13 10.81 2.36
N PRO A 7 -17.02 10.33 3.61
CA PRO A 7 -15.72 10.04 4.19
C PRO A 7 -14.98 9.05 3.28
N ARG A 8 -13.86 9.48 2.69
CA ARG A 8 -12.98 8.67 1.82
C ARG A 8 -12.63 7.32 2.46
N TRP A 9 -12.53 7.31 3.79
CA TRP A 9 -12.24 6.14 4.59
C TRP A 9 -13.50 5.64 5.31
N THR A 10 -13.89 4.40 5.01
CA THR A 10 -14.98 3.68 5.69
C THR A 10 -14.38 2.68 6.69
N LYS A 11 -15.18 2.24 7.66
CA LYS A 11 -14.73 1.21 8.61
C LYS A 11 -14.24 -0.07 7.92
N GLU A 12 -14.90 -0.45 6.82
CA GLU A 12 -14.55 -1.63 6.03
C GLU A 12 -13.22 -1.47 5.32
N ASN A 13 -12.94 -0.31 4.71
CA ASN A 13 -11.72 -0.12 3.93
C ASN A 13 -10.49 0.03 4.82
N ILE A 14 -10.60 0.69 5.98
CA ILE A 14 -9.53 0.76 6.99
C ILE A 14 -9.20 -0.65 7.49
N ARG A 15 -10.23 -1.41 7.88
CA ARG A 15 -10.07 -2.79 8.37
C ARG A 15 -9.48 -3.71 7.30
N SER A 16 -9.96 -3.58 6.06
CA SER A 16 -9.47 -4.38 4.93
C SER A 16 -7.99 -4.11 4.66
N LEU A 17 -7.58 -2.84 4.60
CA LEU A 17 -6.19 -2.45 4.42
C LEU A 17 -5.31 -3.01 5.54
N ARG A 18 -5.73 -2.86 6.80
CA ARG A 18 -4.99 -3.37 7.95
C ARG A 18 -4.79 -4.89 7.89
N LEU A 19 -5.86 -5.63 7.60
CA LEU A 19 -5.80 -7.09 7.53
C LEU A 19 -4.99 -7.58 6.32
N ARG A 20 -5.09 -6.90 5.17
CA ARG A 20 -4.28 -7.18 3.98
C ARG A 20 -2.78 -7.04 4.26
N LEU A 21 -2.40 -6.09 5.10
CA LEU A 21 -1.01 -5.87 5.52
C LEU A 21 -0.58 -6.76 6.70
N GLY A 22 -1.46 -7.60 7.23
CA GLY A 22 -1.17 -8.46 8.38
C GLY A 22 -1.01 -7.69 9.70
N TRP A 23 -1.55 -6.47 9.79
CA TRP A 23 -1.34 -5.59 10.93
C TRP A 23 -2.38 -5.78 12.03
N SER A 24 -1.93 -5.66 13.28
CA SER A 24 -2.82 -5.48 14.42
C SER A 24 -3.33 -4.03 14.48
N LYS A 25 -4.37 -3.75 15.27
CA LYS A 25 -4.84 -2.36 15.48
C LYS A 25 -3.74 -1.48 16.07
N SER A 26 -2.92 -2.03 16.96
CA SER A 26 -1.78 -1.34 17.55
C SER A 26 -0.68 -1.04 16.53
N GLU A 27 -0.42 -1.95 15.60
CA GLU A 27 0.55 -1.72 14.53
C GLU A 27 0.08 -0.60 13.60
N LEU A 28 -1.19 -0.61 13.17
CA LEU A 28 -1.74 0.48 12.37
C LEU A 28 -1.67 1.82 13.11
N ALA A 29 -1.99 1.85 14.41
CA ALA A 29 -1.88 3.03 15.25
C ALA A 29 -0.44 3.56 15.33
N TYR A 30 0.54 2.67 15.51
CA TYR A 30 1.95 3.02 15.51
C TYR A 30 2.38 3.67 14.18
N ARG A 31 1.98 3.09 13.03
CA ARG A 31 2.27 3.62 11.70
C ARG A 31 1.63 4.97 11.42
N LEU A 32 0.45 5.22 11.97
CA LEU A 32 -0.29 6.47 11.83
C LEU A 32 0.04 7.49 12.92
N HIS A 33 0.96 7.18 13.84
CA HIS A 33 1.31 8.00 14.99
C HIS A 33 0.08 8.42 15.83
N CYS A 34 -0.86 7.49 16.01
CA CYS A 34 -2.08 7.70 16.77
C CYS A 34 -2.27 6.62 17.84
N SER A 35 -3.35 6.70 18.60
CA SER A 35 -3.66 5.70 19.62
C SER A 35 -4.41 4.49 19.04
N PRO A 36 -4.21 3.26 19.59
CA PRO A 36 -5.01 2.10 19.21
C PRO A 36 -6.52 2.29 19.41
N ALA A 37 -6.92 3.13 20.37
CA ALA A 37 -8.31 3.48 20.61
C ALA A 37 -8.93 4.27 19.44
N GLN A 38 -8.17 5.14 18.77
CA GLN A 38 -8.63 5.85 17.57
C GLN A 38 -8.84 4.89 16.40
N VAL A 39 -7.94 3.93 16.21
CA VAL A 39 -8.10 2.88 15.19
C VAL A 39 -9.33 2.02 15.49
N ASP A 40 -9.53 1.64 16.76
CA ASP A 40 -10.73 0.92 17.17
C ASP A 40 -12.02 1.72 16.89
N GLN A 41 -11.98 3.03 17.14
CA GLN A 41 -13.07 3.94 16.86
C GLN A 41 -13.41 3.96 15.35
N TRP A 42 -12.41 4.09 14.47
CA TRP A 42 -12.66 4.11 13.02
C TRP A 42 -13.19 2.79 12.47
N GLU A 43 -12.76 1.65 13.01
CA GLU A 43 -13.21 0.33 12.54
C GLU A 43 -14.58 -0.09 13.09
N ASN A 44 -15.02 0.47 14.23
CA ASN A 44 -16.23 0.04 14.92
C ASN A 44 -17.34 1.10 14.97
N GLN A 45 -17.01 2.40 14.92
CA GLN A 45 -17.96 3.51 15.04
C GLN A 45 -18.05 4.27 13.71
N SER A 46 -19.26 4.57 13.27
CA SER A 46 -19.50 5.12 11.91
C SER A 46 -19.23 6.63 11.78
N SER A 47 -18.68 7.29 12.80
CA SER A 47 -18.61 8.76 12.83
C SER A 47 -17.53 9.29 13.77
N SER A 48 -16.26 9.00 13.49
CA SER A 48 -15.16 9.78 14.05
C SER A 48 -14.56 10.64 12.95
N ALA A 49 -14.49 11.95 13.19
CA ALA A 49 -13.81 12.87 12.29
C ALA A 49 -12.33 12.49 12.25
N MET A 50 -11.87 12.03 11.10
CA MET A 50 -10.48 11.66 10.89
C MET A 50 -9.67 12.92 10.56
N ASP A 51 -8.54 13.09 11.25
CA ASP A 51 -7.57 14.14 10.95
C ASP A 51 -7.11 14.01 9.47
N PRO A 52 -7.11 15.10 8.68
CA PRO A 52 -6.59 15.08 7.31
C PRO A 52 -5.20 14.48 7.15
N ASN A 53 -4.31 14.67 8.14
CA ASN A 53 -2.96 14.09 8.12
C ASN A 53 -3.01 12.56 8.20
N ILE A 54 -3.87 12.01 9.06
CA ILE A 54 -4.08 10.57 9.21
C ILE A 54 -4.71 10.01 7.94
N SER A 55 -5.68 10.72 7.36
CA SER A 55 -6.31 10.35 6.09
C SER A 55 -5.28 10.30 4.95
N SER A 56 -4.36 11.27 4.88
CA SER A 56 -3.27 11.27 3.91
C SER A 56 -2.26 10.15 4.15
N ALA A 57 -1.94 9.84 5.41
CA ALA A 57 -1.04 8.74 5.74
C ALA A 57 -1.63 7.37 5.34
N LEU A 58 -2.93 7.17 5.59
CA LEU A 58 -3.66 5.97 5.12
C LEU A 58 -3.63 5.85 3.60
N GLU A 59 -3.75 6.95 2.88
CA GLU A 59 -3.67 6.97 1.42
C GLU A 59 -2.29 6.54 0.90
N ILE A 60 -1.22 7.02 1.54
CA ILE A 60 0.14 6.61 1.19
C ILE A 60 0.32 5.10 1.43
N ILE A 61 -0.16 4.59 2.56
CA ILE A 61 -0.08 3.16 2.90
C ILE A 61 -0.86 2.32 1.88
N LEU A 62 -2.06 2.75 1.48
CA LEU A 62 -2.87 2.06 0.47
C LEU A 62 -2.12 1.97 -0.86
N ARG A 63 -1.58 3.09 -1.35
CA ARG A 63 -0.83 3.13 -2.61
C ARG A 63 0.41 2.23 -2.58
N GLN A 64 1.12 2.21 -1.45
CA GLN A 64 2.26 1.30 -1.29
C GLN A 64 1.82 -0.17 -1.35
N ALA A 65 0.71 -0.51 -0.68
CA ALA A 65 0.16 -1.86 -0.70
C ALA A 65 -0.24 -2.28 -2.13
N GLU A 66 -0.84 -1.37 -2.90
CA GLU A 66 -1.21 -1.56 -4.31
C GLU A 66 0.02 -1.79 -5.18
N ALA A 67 1.04 -0.93 -5.09
CA ALA A 67 2.28 -1.08 -5.85
C ALA A 67 2.97 -2.43 -5.58
N CYS A 68 3.09 -2.83 -4.30
CA CYS A 68 3.65 -4.13 -3.95
C CYS A 68 2.80 -5.30 -4.48
N SER A 69 1.48 -5.15 -4.50
CA SER A 69 0.59 -6.20 -5.02
C SER A 69 0.70 -6.34 -6.52
N GLU A 70 0.83 -5.24 -7.26
CA GLU A 70 1.07 -5.26 -8.70
C GLU A 70 2.42 -5.91 -9.01
N GLU A 71 3.48 -5.53 -8.29
CA GLU A 71 4.80 -6.12 -8.44
C GLU A 71 4.74 -7.64 -8.28
N VAL A 72 4.18 -8.14 -7.17
CA VAL A 72 4.05 -9.59 -6.95
C VAL A 72 3.20 -10.27 -8.03
N HIS A 73 2.16 -9.60 -8.53
CA HIS A 73 1.27 -10.17 -9.55
C HIS A 73 1.94 -10.29 -10.91
N PHE A 74 2.75 -9.29 -11.30
CA PHE A 74 3.31 -9.19 -12.65
C PHE A 74 4.76 -9.67 -12.77
N THR A 75 5.55 -9.67 -11.69
CA THR A 75 6.96 -10.14 -11.70
C THR A 75 7.10 -11.55 -12.30
N PRO A 76 6.29 -12.56 -11.92
CA PRO A 76 6.40 -13.89 -12.53
C PRO A 76 6.10 -13.87 -14.05
N ALA A 77 5.16 -13.03 -14.49
CA ALA A 77 4.84 -12.91 -15.91
C ALA A 77 6.00 -12.25 -16.68
N ALA A 78 6.64 -11.24 -16.09
CA ALA A 78 7.82 -10.59 -16.64
C ALA A 78 9.00 -11.58 -16.74
N GLU A 79 9.31 -12.32 -15.67
CA GLU A 79 10.35 -13.35 -15.65
C GLU A 79 10.14 -14.39 -16.75
N ASN A 80 8.93 -14.94 -16.86
CA ASN A 80 8.57 -15.89 -17.91
C ASN A 80 8.77 -15.33 -19.33
N GLN A 81 8.54 -14.03 -19.53
CA GLN A 81 8.74 -13.38 -20.82
C GLN A 81 10.22 -13.12 -21.12
N CYS A 82 11.02 -12.77 -20.11
CA CYS A 82 12.47 -12.64 -20.23
C CYS A 82 13.10 -13.99 -20.60
N ASP A 83 12.72 -15.06 -19.89
CA ASP A 83 13.18 -16.43 -20.17
C ASP A 83 12.84 -16.87 -21.60
N LYS A 84 11.58 -16.69 -22.03
CA LYS A 84 11.14 -17.04 -23.39
C LYS A 84 11.89 -16.31 -24.48
N LYS A 85 12.32 -15.08 -24.22
CA LYS A 85 13.02 -14.24 -25.19
C LYS A 85 14.55 -14.31 -25.04
N ALA A 86 15.06 -15.16 -24.14
CA ALA A 86 16.47 -15.21 -23.74
C ALA A 86 17.02 -13.80 -23.41
N LEU A 87 16.18 -12.94 -22.84
CA LEU A 87 16.58 -11.62 -22.38
C LEU A 87 17.19 -11.82 -21.00
N GLU A 88 18.50 -11.64 -20.92
CA GLU A 88 19.21 -11.68 -19.65
C GLU A 88 18.69 -10.55 -18.75
N GLN A 89 18.56 -10.84 -17.45
CA GLN A 89 18.08 -9.88 -16.44
C GLN A 89 19.03 -8.67 -16.30
N ILE A 90 20.24 -8.79 -16.83
CA ILE A 90 21.28 -7.77 -16.96
C ILE A 90 21.84 -7.91 -18.37
N ASP A 91 21.89 -6.83 -19.16
CA ASP A 91 22.65 -6.85 -20.42
C ASP A 91 24.15 -6.90 -20.08
N PHE A 92 24.73 -8.10 -20.14
CA PHE A 92 26.14 -8.31 -19.79
C PHE A 92 27.08 -7.50 -20.70
N SER A 93 26.65 -7.11 -21.90
CA SER A 93 27.45 -6.27 -22.79
C SER A 93 27.60 -4.84 -22.28
N LEU A 94 26.58 -4.30 -21.58
CA LEU A 94 26.65 -2.99 -20.93
C LEU A 94 27.55 -3.02 -19.68
N VAL A 95 27.41 -4.04 -18.84
CA VAL A 95 28.21 -4.16 -17.61
C VAL A 95 29.68 -4.46 -17.92
N LYS A 96 29.96 -5.23 -18.97
CA LYS A 96 31.33 -5.51 -19.41
C LYS A 96 32.08 -4.25 -19.83
N ALA A 97 31.40 -3.31 -20.50
CA ALA A 97 32.01 -2.05 -20.93
C ALA A 97 32.38 -1.10 -19.76
N GLU A 98 31.79 -1.29 -18.58
CA GLU A 98 32.14 -0.52 -17.37
C GLU A 98 33.25 -1.19 -16.53
N LEU A 99 33.57 -2.45 -16.81
CA LEU A 99 34.59 -3.24 -16.10
C LEU A 99 35.95 -3.30 -16.83
N GLU A 100 36.01 -2.85 -18.09
CA GLU A 100 37.23 -2.71 -18.91
C GLU A 100 37.72 -1.25 -18.92
#